data_AF-A0A2V9WXF9-F1
#
_entry.id   AF-A0A2V9WXF9-F1
#
_cell.length_a   1.000
_cell.length_b   1.000
_cell.length_c   1.000
_cell.angle_alpha   90.00
_cell.angle_beta   90.00
_cell.angle_gamma   90.00
#
_symmetry.space_group_name_H-M   'P 1'
#
loop_
_entity.id
_entity.type
_entity.pdbx_description
1 polymer ?
#
loop_
_entity_poly.entity_id
_entity_poly.type
_entity_poly.pdbx_seq_one_letter_code
_entity_poly.pdbx_strand_id
1 'polypeptide(L)'
;MAPKLRILLLLVVIPVWLPADQGHDHGPAIGEVGSVSFPVSCSPAAQKVFSRAVAMLHSFWYEEAARSFSSVADADPTCAMAWWGVAMSYYHPLWEPPTADALQKGVSAIRKSKALEAKTERERAYIAALGAFYEADPSLDYLSRNRTYSHAMERVYRSNPQDSEVLWWPLRRPQTRRTPISARPAPYWKRY
;
A
#
# COMPACT_ATOMS: atom_id res chain seq x y z
N MET A 1 -87.41 22.74 -10.49
CA MET A 1 -86.12 22.55 -11.19
C MET A 1 -85.03 23.17 -10.32
N ALA A 2 -84.15 22.36 -9.75
CA ALA A 2 -82.90 22.79 -9.11
C ALA A 2 -81.86 21.65 -9.24
N PRO A 3 -80.58 21.93 -9.53
CA PRO A 3 -79.67 20.93 -10.09
C PRO A 3 -78.91 20.13 -9.02
N LYS A 4 -78.58 18.87 -9.36
CA LYS A 4 -77.80 17.94 -8.55
C LYS A 4 -76.33 18.37 -8.51
N LEU A 5 -75.79 18.57 -7.31
CA LEU A 5 -74.40 18.89 -7.04
C LEU A 5 -73.51 17.66 -7.32
N ARG A 6 -72.69 17.71 -8.37
CA ARG A 6 -71.65 16.69 -8.64
C ARG A 6 -70.37 17.09 -7.94
N ILE A 7 -69.99 16.35 -6.90
CA ILE A 7 -68.67 16.46 -6.27
C ILE A 7 -67.67 15.77 -7.21
N LEU A 8 -66.85 16.57 -7.88
CA LEU A 8 -65.72 16.09 -8.68
C LEU A 8 -64.53 15.89 -7.71
N LEU A 9 -64.19 14.65 -7.42
CA LEU A 9 -63.00 14.30 -6.63
C LEU A 9 -61.76 14.56 -7.50
N LEU A 10 -61.07 15.67 -7.28
CA LEU A 10 -59.76 15.95 -7.89
C LEU A 10 -58.70 15.13 -7.14
N LEU A 11 -58.22 14.05 -7.76
CA LEU A 11 -57.00 13.36 -7.36
C LEU A 11 -55.81 14.28 -7.62
N VAL A 12 -55.34 14.97 -6.58
CA VAL A 12 -54.07 15.69 -6.60
C VAL A 12 -52.95 14.65 -6.52
N VAL A 13 -52.35 14.33 -7.66
CA VAL A 13 -51.11 13.55 -7.72
C VAL A 13 -49.99 14.50 -7.32
N ILE A 14 -49.52 14.40 -6.08
CA ILE A 14 -48.32 15.10 -5.63
C ILE A 14 -47.14 14.41 -6.32
N PRO A 15 -46.36 15.10 -7.18
CA PRO A 15 -45.13 14.52 -7.69
C PRO A 15 -44.18 14.44 -6.49
N VAL A 16 -43.96 13.22 -6.01
CA VAL A 16 -42.87 12.96 -5.07
C VAL A 16 -41.59 13.24 -5.84
N TRP A 17 -40.95 14.38 -5.56
CA TRP A 17 -39.59 14.64 -5.98
C TRP A 17 -38.69 13.70 -5.19
N LEU A 18 -38.55 12.47 -5.69
CA LEU A 18 -37.42 11.64 -5.36
C LEU A 18 -36.20 12.36 -5.94
N PRO A 19 -35.18 12.76 -5.15
CA PRO A 19 -33.87 12.94 -5.75
C PRO A 19 -33.53 11.60 -6.41
N ALA A 20 -33.54 11.59 -7.74
CA ALA A 20 -32.84 10.56 -8.49
C ALA A 20 -31.39 10.72 -8.07
N ASP A 21 -30.93 9.83 -7.17
CA ASP A 21 -29.53 9.80 -6.80
C ASP A 21 -28.75 9.62 -8.10
N GLN A 22 -27.91 10.63 -8.36
CA GLN A 22 -27.24 10.78 -9.62
C GLN A 22 -26.44 9.52 -9.88
N GLY A 23 -26.53 9.04 -11.13
CA GLY A 23 -25.99 7.76 -11.55
C GLY A 23 -24.65 7.45 -10.91
N HIS A 24 -24.58 6.31 -10.25
CA HIS A 24 -23.31 5.67 -9.93
C HIS A 24 -22.67 5.28 -11.26
N ASP A 25 -21.94 6.22 -11.85
CA ASP A 25 -21.11 5.99 -13.02
C ASP A 25 -19.87 5.21 -12.55
N HIS A 26 -20.03 3.90 -12.36
CA HIS A 26 -18.93 2.96 -12.17
C HIS A 26 -18.55 2.35 -13.52
N GLY A 27 -18.17 3.19 -14.48
CA GLY A 27 -17.21 2.77 -15.50
C GLY A 27 -15.82 2.75 -14.84
N PRO A 28 -15.01 1.68 -14.94
CA PRO A 28 -13.69 1.69 -14.34
C PRO A 28 -12.85 2.78 -15.01
N ALA A 29 -12.59 3.87 -14.27
CA ALA A 29 -11.60 4.84 -14.70
C ALA A 29 -10.24 4.12 -14.75
N ILE A 30 -9.56 4.22 -15.89
CA ILE A 30 -8.18 3.78 -16.04
C ILE A 30 -7.32 4.41 -14.92
N GLY A 31 -6.96 3.63 -13.89
CA GLY A 31 -6.11 4.10 -12.78
C GLY A 31 -6.77 4.29 -11.40
N GLU A 32 -7.87 3.60 -11.10
CA GLU A 32 -8.28 3.39 -9.71
C GLU A 32 -7.40 2.32 -9.04
N VAL A 33 -6.46 2.76 -8.22
CA VAL A 33 -5.76 1.90 -7.24
C VAL A 33 -6.52 1.98 -5.92
N GLY A 34 -6.58 0.87 -5.16
CA GLY A 34 -7.31 0.81 -3.90
C GLY A 34 -6.86 1.85 -2.86
N SER A 35 -7.64 2.05 -1.79
CA SER A 35 -7.27 2.98 -0.71
C SER A 35 -6.24 2.36 0.23
N VAL A 36 -5.15 3.07 0.49
CA VAL A 36 -4.08 2.66 1.42
C VAL A 36 -3.88 3.71 2.50
N SER A 37 -3.83 3.27 3.75
CA SER A 37 -3.51 4.10 4.91
C SER A 37 -2.06 3.89 5.33
N PHE A 38 -1.17 4.76 4.83
CA PHE A 38 0.23 4.80 5.24
C PHE A 38 0.53 6.21 5.78
N PRO A 39 0.34 6.46 7.09
CA PRO A 39 0.58 7.78 7.66
C PRO A 39 2.07 8.12 7.61
N VAL A 40 2.38 9.29 7.04
CA VAL A 40 3.72 9.87 6.97
C VAL A 40 3.74 11.28 7.56
N SER A 41 4.93 11.73 7.96
CA SER A 41 5.21 13.03 8.56
C SER A 41 5.49 14.14 7.53
N CYS A 42 5.18 13.84 6.26
CA CYS A 42 5.22 14.76 5.15
C CYS A 42 4.04 15.74 5.21
N SER A 43 4.03 16.74 4.34
CA SER A 43 2.94 17.72 4.28
C SER A 43 1.58 17.04 4.04
N PRO A 44 0.46 17.63 4.52
CA PRO A 44 -0.87 17.07 4.28
C PRO A 44 -1.21 16.90 2.79
N ALA A 45 -0.70 17.78 1.93
CA ALA A 45 -0.83 17.65 0.49
C ALA A 45 -0.04 16.44 -0.06
N ALA A 46 1.19 16.25 0.42
CA ALA A 46 2.03 15.10 0.08
C ALA A 46 1.42 13.76 0.52
N GLN A 47 0.78 13.70 1.69
CA GLN A 47 0.16 12.48 2.23
C GLN A 47 -0.81 11.80 1.25
N LYS A 48 -1.66 12.58 0.56
CA LYS A 48 -2.65 12.01 -0.38
C LYS A 48 -1.97 11.36 -1.59
N VAL A 49 -0.97 12.02 -2.16
CA VAL A 49 -0.20 11.50 -3.30
C VAL A 49 0.63 10.30 -2.88
N PHE A 50 1.24 10.36 -1.69
CA PHE A 50 1.99 9.27 -1.10
C PHE A 50 1.14 8.01 -0.92
N SER A 51 -0.04 8.12 -0.30
CA SER A 51 -0.95 6.98 -0.12
C SER A 51 -1.36 6.34 -1.46
N ARG A 52 -1.62 7.17 -2.49
CA ARG A 52 -1.92 6.67 -3.84
C ARG A 52 -0.72 5.95 -4.47
N ALA A 53 0.50 6.46 -4.26
CA ALA A 53 1.73 5.81 -4.74
C ALA A 53 1.98 4.46 -4.06
N VAL A 54 1.67 4.32 -2.76
CA VAL A 54 1.73 3.02 -2.07
C VAL A 54 0.71 2.05 -2.64
N ALA A 55 -0.51 2.51 -2.94
CA ALA A 55 -1.50 1.67 -3.61
C ALA A 55 -1.02 1.18 -4.99
N MET A 56 -0.31 2.02 -5.75
CA MET A 56 0.35 1.61 -7.00
C MET A 56 1.41 0.53 -6.76
N LEU A 57 2.23 0.63 -5.70
CA LEU A 57 3.17 -0.43 -5.32
C LEU A 57 2.47 -1.76 -5.03
N HIS A 58 1.36 -1.72 -4.29
CA HIS A 58 0.56 -2.92 -3.99
C HIS A 58 -0.07 -3.54 -5.25
N SER A 59 -0.28 -2.73 -6.30
CA SER A 59 -0.74 -3.19 -7.62
C SER A 59 0.39 -3.49 -8.61
N PHE A 60 1.66 -3.47 -8.17
CA PHE A 60 2.84 -3.73 -8.99
C PHE A 60 3.08 -2.70 -10.12
N TRP A 61 2.55 -1.48 -9.99
CA TRP A 61 2.76 -0.37 -10.93
C TRP A 61 3.99 0.44 -10.54
N TYR A 62 5.16 -0.18 -10.66
CA TYR A 62 6.41 0.34 -10.10
C TYR A 62 6.89 1.65 -10.72
N GLU A 63 6.76 1.81 -12.04
CA GLU A 63 7.22 3.02 -12.71
C GLU A 63 6.34 4.22 -12.38
N GLU A 64 5.02 4.02 -12.36
CA GLU A 64 4.03 5.01 -11.94
C GLU A 64 4.22 5.36 -10.46
N ALA A 65 4.49 4.38 -9.61
CA ALA A 65 4.81 4.60 -8.20
C ALA A 65 6.07 5.47 -8.06
N ALA A 66 7.16 5.15 -8.77
CA ALA A 66 8.40 5.92 -8.73
C ALA A 66 8.19 7.39 -9.15
N ARG A 67 7.42 7.62 -10.22
CA ARG A 67 7.05 8.98 -10.67
C ARG A 67 6.20 9.69 -9.62
N SER A 68 5.22 9.02 -9.03
CA SER A 68 4.35 9.58 -8.00
C SER A 68 5.15 9.96 -6.74
N PHE A 69 6.02 9.09 -6.24
CA PHE A 69 6.89 9.40 -5.09
C PHE A 69 7.89 10.51 -5.40
N SER A 70 8.40 10.60 -6.63
CA SER A 70 9.25 11.73 -7.04
C SER A 70 8.48 13.06 -6.96
N SER A 71 7.21 13.08 -7.40
CA SER A 71 6.36 14.27 -7.24
C SER A 71 6.08 14.64 -5.78
N VAL A 72 6.04 13.65 -4.88
CA VAL A 72 5.96 13.89 -3.43
C VAL A 72 7.24 14.57 -2.93
N ALA A 73 8.41 14.13 -3.40
CA ALA A 73 9.69 14.74 -3.04
C ALA A 73 9.82 16.18 -3.57
N ASP A 74 9.27 16.47 -4.75
CA ASP A 74 9.24 17.83 -5.31
C ASP A 74 8.30 18.75 -4.50
N ALA A 75 7.14 18.24 -4.09
CA ALA A 75 6.15 18.98 -3.33
C ALA A 75 6.53 19.19 -1.85
N ASP A 76 7.23 18.22 -1.25
CA ASP A 76 7.77 18.30 0.10
C ASP A 76 9.22 17.79 0.12
N PRO A 77 10.21 18.68 -0.09
CA PRO A 77 11.62 18.32 -0.10
C PRO A 77 12.16 17.76 1.21
N THR A 78 11.41 17.92 2.32
CA THR A 78 11.77 17.40 3.65
C THR A 78 11.18 16.02 3.93
N CYS A 79 10.35 15.50 3.02
CA CYS A 79 9.68 14.21 3.14
C CYS A 79 10.67 13.06 2.89
N ALA A 80 11.32 12.57 3.95
CA ALA A 80 12.21 11.40 3.88
C ALA A 80 11.51 10.18 3.24
N MET A 81 10.21 10.01 3.51
CA MET A 81 9.43 8.88 2.98
C MET A 81 9.20 8.94 1.48
N ALA A 82 9.23 10.13 0.85
CA ALA A 82 9.13 10.23 -0.60
C ALA A 82 10.27 9.46 -1.28
N TRP A 83 11.50 9.69 -0.82
CA TRP A 83 12.68 8.98 -1.32
C TRP A 83 12.71 7.50 -0.93
N TRP A 84 12.13 7.13 0.22
CA TRP A 84 11.90 5.71 0.54
C TRP A 84 10.96 5.06 -0.48
N GLY A 85 9.88 5.74 -0.88
CA GLY A 85 8.94 5.24 -1.87
C GLY A 85 9.57 5.08 -3.26
N VAL A 86 10.41 6.04 -3.67
CA VAL A 86 11.22 5.92 -4.90
C VAL A 86 12.12 4.68 -4.81
N ALA A 87 12.81 4.46 -3.70
CA ALA A 87 13.64 3.27 -3.51
C ALA A 87 12.80 1.97 -3.51
N MET A 88 11.63 1.98 -2.87
CA MET A 88 10.73 0.81 -2.81
C MET A 88 10.22 0.42 -4.20
N SER A 89 10.05 1.41 -5.09
CA SER A 89 9.64 1.18 -6.48
C SER A 89 10.65 0.37 -7.30
N TYR A 90 11.92 0.31 -6.87
CA TYR A 90 12.96 -0.54 -7.49
C TYR A 90 13.14 -1.90 -6.79
N TYR A 91 12.41 -2.15 -5.70
CA TYR A 91 12.54 -3.37 -4.92
C TYR A 91 11.47 -4.39 -5.33
N HIS A 92 11.88 -5.45 -6.03
CA HIS A 92 11.00 -6.35 -6.79
C HIS A 92 11.14 -7.82 -6.33
N PRO A 93 10.69 -8.19 -5.12
CA PRO A 93 10.99 -9.50 -4.52
C PRO A 93 10.36 -10.69 -5.23
N LEU A 94 9.30 -10.47 -6.02
CA LEU A 94 8.58 -11.52 -6.75
C LEU A 94 9.10 -11.72 -8.18
N TRP A 95 9.94 -10.80 -8.67
CA TRP A 95 10.40 -10.77 -10.05
C TRP A 95 11.89 -11.14 -10.14
N GLU A 96 12.46 -10.94 -11.33
CA GLU A 96 13.88 -11.15 -11.56
C GLU A 96 14.75 -10.21 -10.70
N PRO A 97 15.97 -10.63 -10.34
CA PRO A 97 16.91 -9.75 -9.66
C PRO A 97 17.10 -8.43 -10.41
N PRO A 98 17.25 -7.30 -9.70
CA PRO A 98 17.41 -6.00 -10.32
C PRO A 98 18.68 -5.96 -11.17
N THR A 99 18.63 -5.23 -12.29
CA THR A 99 19.83 -4.86 -13.03
C THR A 99 20.74 -3.98 -12.16
N ALA A 100 22.03 -3.87 -12.54
CA ALA A 100 22.97 -3.01 -11.81
C ALA A 100 22.49 -1.54 -11.75
N ASP A 101 21.87 -1.05 -12.84
CA ASP A 101 21.29 0.30 -12.89
C ASP A 101 20.09 0.45 -11.93
N ALA A 102 19.15 -0.51 -11.93
CA ALA A 102 18.01 -0.49 -11.02
C ALA A 102 18.47 -0.54 -9.55
N LEU A 103 19.47 -1.37 -9.24
CA LEU A 103 20.05 -1.44 -7.91
C LEU A 103 20.69 -0.10 -7.51
N GLN A 104 21.45 0.53 -8.41
CA GLN A 104 22.09 1.83 -8.15
C GLN A 104 21.07 2.96 -7.94
N LYS A 105 19.95 2.95 -8.69
CA LYS A 105 18.83 3.88 -8.50
C LYS A 105 18.21 3.72 -7.12
N GLY A 106 17.95 2.49 -6.68
CA GLY A 106 17.46 2.20 -5.34
C GLY A 106 18.44 2.63 -4.24
N VAL A 107 19.74 2.37 -4.40
CA VAL A 107 20.80 2.84 -3.48
C VAL A 107 20.83 4.37 -3.38
N SER A 108 20.73 5.07 -4.52
CA SER A 108 20.71 6.53 -4.54
C SER A 108 19.49 7.09 -3.80
N ALA A 109 18.31 6.53 -4.07
CA ALA A 109 17.07 6.95 -3.44
C ALA A 109 17.07 6.70 -1.92
N ILE A 110 17.50 5.51 -1.46
CA ILE A 110 17.49 5.23 -0.02
C ILE A 110 18.51 6.08 0.75
N ARG A 111 19.66 6.41 0.14
CA ARG A 111 20.64 7.33 0.73
C ARG A 111 20.07 8.74 0.88
N LYS A 112 19.35 9.24 -0.12
CA LYS A 112 18.62 10.52 -0.01
C LYS A 112 17.59 10.49 1.11
N SER A 113 16.82 9.40 1.21
CA SER A 113 15.84 9.20 2.28
C SER A 113 16.48 9.27 3.66
N LYS A 114 17.61 8.58 3.86
CA LYS A 114 18.38 8.61 5.12
C LYS A 114 18.93 9.99 5.45
N ALA A 115 19.41 10.74 4.46
CA ALA A 115 19.98 12.07 4.64
C ALA A 115 18.95 13.13 5.10
N LEU A 116 17.66 12.91 4.83
CA LEU A 116 16.58 13.81 5.23
C LEU A 116 16.07 13.57 6.66
N GLU A 117 16.54 12.53 7.34
CA GLU A 117 16.19 12.18 8.72
C GLU A 117 14.67 12.16 9.00
N ALA A 118 14.06 10.98 8.84
CA ALA A 118 12.63 10.83 9.10
C ALA A 118 12.22 11.25 10.52
N LYS A 119 11.10 11.99 10.60
CA LYS A 119 10.64 12.62 11.84
C LYS A 119 10.11 11.61 12.86
N THR A 120 9.52 10.51 12.39
CA THR A 120 8.93 9.49 13.27
C THR A 120 9.79 8.23 13.36
N GLU A 121 9.68 7.52 14.48
CA GLU A 121 10.38 6.23 14.68
C GLU A 121 9.92 5.17 13.68
N ARG A 122 8.61 5.15 13.38
CA ARG A 122 8.03 4.27 12.38
C ARG A 122 8.70 4.44 11.01
N GLU A 123 8.79 5.67 10.52
CA GLU A 123 9.42 5.99 9.24
C GLU A 123 10.92 5.66 9.23
N ARG A 124 11.64 6.00 10.30
CA ARG A 124 13.05 5.61 10.45
C ARG A 124 13.23 4.10 10.36
N ALA A 125 12.33 3.32 10.97
CA ALA A 125 12.37 1.87 10.94
C ALA A 125 12.13 1.31 9.51
N TYR A 126 11.17 1.86 8.76
CA TYR A 126 10.95 1.50 7.35
C TYR A 126 12.14 1.84 6.45
N ILE A 127 12.74 3.02 6.63
CA ILE A 127 13.92 3.46 5.89
C ILE A 127 15.11 2.56 6.20
N ALA A 128 15.36 2.28 7.48
CA ALA A 128 16.44 1.39 7.91
C ALA A 128 16.26 -0.02 7.36
N ALA A 129 15.02 -0.52 7.32
CA ALA A 129 14.73 -1.83 6.76
C ALA A 129 15.07 -1.90 5.26
N LEU A 130 14.57 -0.96 4.46
CA LEU A 130 14.88 -0.93 3.03
C LEU A 130 16.36 -0.64 2.76
N GLY A 131 17.01 0.15 3.63
CA GLY A 131 18.46 0.36 3.62
C GLY A 131 19.24 -0.94 3.80
N ALA A 132 18.76 -1.87 4.62
CA ALA A 132 19.40 -3.17 4.82
C ALA A 132 19.42 -4.03 3.54
N PHE A 133 18.54 -3.78 2.55
CA PHE A 133 18.58 -4.41 1.23
C PHE A 133 19.64 -3.74 0.33
N TYR A 134 19.52 -2.43 0.16
CA TYR A 134 20.29 -1.67 -0.83
C TYR A 134 21.74 -1.43 -0.42
N GLU A 135 22.00 -1.24 0.88
CA GLU A 135 23.33 -1.00 1.42
C GLU A 135 23.96 -2.28 2.00
N ALA A 136 23.37 -3.45 1.73
CA ALA A 136 23.96 -4.72 2.10
C ALA A 136 25.32 -4.94 1.41
N ASP A 137 26.16 -5.76 2.01
CA ASP A 137 27.48 -6.13 1.48
C ASP A 137 27.41 -6.45 -0.03
N PRO A 138 28.23 -5.79 -0.87
CA PRO A 138 28.26 -5.99 -2.32
C PRO A 138 28.38 -7.44 -2.77
N SER A 139 29.02 -8.30 -1.98
CA SER A 139 29.21 -9.74 -2.28
C SER A 139 27.95 -10.58 -2.10
N LEU A 140 26.91 -10.06 -1.42
CA LEU A 140 25.67 -10.80 -1.19
C LEU A 140 24.85 -10.94 -2.47
N ASP A 141 24.42 -12.17 -2.72
CA ASP A 141 23.43 -12.47 -3.75
C ASP A 141 22.07 -11.81 -3.43
N TYR A 142 21.22 -11.74 -4.46
CA TYR A 142 19.90 -11.10 -4.35
C TYR A 142 19.05 -11.70 -3.22
N LEU A 143 19.06 -13.02 -3.06
CA LEU A 143 18.27 -13.69 -2.02
C LEU A 143 18.78 -13.36 -0.61
N SER A 144 20.08 -13.22 -0.42
CA SER A 144 20.69 -12.79 0.84
C SER A 144 20.33 -11.36 1.19
N ARG A 145 20.30 -10.45 0.21
CA ARG A 145 19.80 -9.08 0.39
C ARG A 145 18.31 -9.04 0.78
N ASN A 146 17.49 -9.89 0.16
CA ASN A 146 16.10 -10.04 0.58
C ASN A 146 15.97 -10.53 2.03
N ARG A 147 16.87 -11.42 2.48
CA ARG A 147 16.91 -11.86 3.87
C ARG A 147 17.28 -10.73 4.83
N THR A 148 18.25 -9.88 4.51
CA THR A 148 18.63 -8.75 5.38
C THR A 148 17.45 -7.80 5.58
N TYR A 149 16.70 -7.50 4.51
CA TYR A 149 15.48 -6.72 4.59
C TYR A 149 14.38 -7.41 5.39
N SER A 150 14.12 -8.68 5.13
CA SER A 150 13.09 -9.45 5.85
C SER A 150 13.35 -9.46 7.36
N HIS A 151 14.60 -9.65 7.78
CA HIS A 151 15.00 -9.56 9.18
C HIS A 151 14.86 -8.17 9.76
N ALA A 152 15.06 -7.11 8.96
CA ALA A 152 14.84 -5.75 9.41
C ALA A 152 13.34 -5.43 9.57
N MET A 153 12.50 -5.89 8.64
CA MET A 153 11.04 -5.74 8.72
C MET A 153 10.41 -6.50 9.87
N GLU A 154 11.01 -7.61 10.33
CA GLU A 154 10.61 -8.26 11.58
C GLU A 154 10.70 -7.32 12.78
N ARG A 155 11.71 -6.44 12.83
CA ARG A 155 11.83 -5.43 13.90
C ARG A 155 10.79 -4.32 13.78
N VAL A 156 10.49 -3.90 12.55
CA VAL A 156 9.42 -2.92 12.28
C VAL A 156 8.08 -3.47 12.79
N TYR A 157 7.78 -4.74 12.49
CA TYR A 157 6.58 -5.43 12.93
C TYR A 157 6.46 -5.50 14.45
N ARG A 158 7.51 -5.96 15.13
CA ARG A 158 7.51 -6.08 16.60
C ARG A 158 7.29 -4.74 17.29
N SER A 159 7.74 -3.64 16.68
CA SER A 159 7.59 -2.29 17.22
C SER A 159 6.27 -1.63 16.84
N ASN A 160 5.59 -2.12 15.79
CA ASN A 160 4.36 -1.54 15.23
C ASN A 160 3.34 -2.65 14.87
N PRO A 161 2.87 -3.48 15.83
CA PRO A 161 2.06 -4.67 15.53
C PRO A 161 0.67 -4.37 14.95
N GLN A 162 0.18 -3.13 15.09
CA GLN A 162 -1.12 -2.68 14.56
C GLN A 162 -1.01 -2.02 13.18
N ASP A 163 0.20 -1.91 12.64
CA ASP A 163 0.45 -1.28 11.35
C ASP A 163 0.10 -2.24 10.20
N SER A 164 -0.99 -1.93 9.49
CA SER A 164 -1.46 -2.72 8.35
C SER A 164 -0.45 -2.83 7.23
N GLU A 165 0.42 -1.83 7.08
CA GLU A 165 1.43 -1.78 6.03
C GLU A 165 2.59 -2.73 6.33
N VAL A 166 2.84 -3.03 7.61
CA VAL A 166 3.79 -4.09 7.98
C VAL A 166 3.19 -5.48 7.72
N LEU A 167 1.86 -5.61 7.84
CA LEU A 167 1.14 -6.89 7.65
C LEU A 167 1.05 -7.33 6.18
N TRP A 168 1.22 -6.43 5.22
CA TRP A 168 1.38 -6.79 3.81
C TRP A 168 2.77 -7.37 3.49
N TRP A 169 3.78 -7.01 4.29
CA TRP A 169 5.18 -7.38 4.06
C TRP A 169 5.64 -8.81 4.46
N PRO A 170 4.94 -9.65 5.26
CA PRO A 170 5.59 -10.80 5.85
C PRO A 170 5.72 -11.97 4.86
N LEU A 171 6.82 -11.99 4.12
CA LEU A 171 7.40 -13.22 3.54
C LEU A 171 8.01 -14.15 4.61
N ARG A 172 7.83 -13.83 5.90
CA ARG A 172 8.04 -14.79 6.98
C ARG A 172 7.17 -14.41 8.18
N ARG A 173 5.96 -14.96 8.26
CA ARG A 173 5.53 -15.38 9.59
C ARG A 173 6.59 -16.36 10.08
N PRO A 174 7.10 -16.26 11.32
CA PRO A 174 7.72 -17.43 11.93
C PRO A 174 6.68 -18.53 11.74
N GLN A 175 7.02 -19.64 11.08
CA GLN A 175 6.25 -20.85 11.28
C GLN A 175 6.41 -21.20 12.75
N THR A 176 5.60 -20.59 13.62
CA THR A 176 5.36 -21.10 14.96
C THR A 176 4.78 -22.49 14.74
N ARG A 177 5.66 -23.49 14.76
CA ARG A 177 5.45 -24.92 14.59
C ARG A 177 4.35 -25.26 13.57
N ARG A 178 4.73 -25.48 12.31
CA ARG A 178 3.92 -26.36 11.45
C ARG A 178 3.79 -27.68 12.21
N THR A 179 2.58 -28.04 12.63
CA THR A 179 2.30 -29.39 13.13
C THR A 179 2.84 -30.37 12.09
N PRO A 180 3.75 -31.27 12.45
CA PRO A 180 4.26 -32.29 11.53
C PRO A 180 3.09 -32.95 10.81
N ILE A 181 3.25 -33.31 9.53
CA ILE A 181 2.19 -33.99 8.78
C ILE A 181 1.72 -35.25 9.53
N SER A 182 2.64 -35.91 10.25
CA SER A 182 2.37 -37.05 11.13
C SER A 182 1.48 -36.77 12.35
N ALA A 183 1.35 -35.51 12.75
CA ALA A 183 0.57 -35.08 13.92
C ALA A 183 -0.76 -34.39 13.54
N ARG A 184 -1.16 -34.44 12.27
CA ARG A 184 -2.47 -33.95 11.82
C ARG A 184 -3.51 -35.06 11.96
N PRO A 185 -4.72 -34.78 12.50
CA PRO A 185 -5.79 -35.75 12.50
C PRO A 185 -6.11 -36.17 11.05
N ALA A 186 -6.43 -37.46 10.86
CA ALA A 186 -6.74 -37.99 9.54
C ALA A 186 -7.93 -37.22 8.91
N PRO A 187 -7.90 -36.94 7.60
CA PRO A 187 -9.00 -36.26 6.94
C PRO A 187 -10.31 -37.02 7.09
N TYR A 188 -11.43 -36.28 7.19
CA TYR A 188 -12.75 -36.87 7.41
C TYR A 188 -13.19 -37.86 6.31
N TRP A 189 -12.64 -37.73 5.09
CA TRP A 189 -12.93 -38.61 3.95
C TRP A 189 -12.25 -39.98 4.04
N LYS A 190 -11.39 -40.23 5.03
CA LYS A 190 -10.84 -41.57 5.35
C LYS A 190 -11.69 -42.36 6.35
N ARG A 191 -12.90 -41.90 6.69
CA ARG A 191 -13.84 -42.60 7.59
C ARG A 191 -14.98 -43.33 6.85
N TYR A 192 -14.86 -43.50 5.54
CA TYR A 192 -15.74 -44.34 4.73
C TYR A 192 -14.90 -45.35 3.97
#